data_AF-A0A9X3BK37-F1
#
_entry.id   AF-A0A9X3BK37-F1
#
_cell.length_a   1.000
_cell.length_b   1.000
_cell.length_c   1.000
_cell.angle_alpha   90.00
_cell.angle_beta   90.00
_cell.angle_gamma   90.00
#
_symmetry.space_group_name_H-M   'P 1'
#
loop_
_entity.id
_entity.type
_entity.pdbx_description
1 polymer ?
#
loop_
_entity_poly.entity_id
_entity_poly.type
_entity_poly.pdbx_seq_one_letter_code
_entity_poly.pdbx_strand_id
1 'polypeptide(L)'
;MAVGGTPAEVWTPEDQVEKNPILKQAAKQLNAAQQWWPVQSGFSYNAMIHPLTSYNIAGSIWYQGEGNTGAANSYQSLLTTMIGAWRKAWQKDFPFYYVQIAPFAGYGHMNIAPLLREAQTQSRTCPNTGMVVVSDLVDDVNDIHPKLKREVGLRLANYALAQTYGKSGLYYKSPVYQSMHVEKDKMRISFDQVGIGLISKGGTPTEFYIAGEDQQFVPAQAKIEGSSVVVWNKAVKKPVVVRFGFSNEAMPNLFTKEGLPVNLFRTDDWPVDTPVVKK
;
A
#
# COMPACT_ATOMS: atom_id res chain seq x y z
N MET A 1 19.07 -4.11 6.12
CA MET A 1 18.90 -5.46 6.70
C MET A 1 17.60 -6.03 6.17
N ALA A 2 17.54 -7.33 5.89
CA ALA A 2 16.35 -7.96 5.34
C ALA A 2 16.27 -9.41 5.83
N VAL A 3 15.07 -9.84 6.20
CA VAL A 3 14.73 -11.24 6.51
C VAL A 3 13.39 -11.51 5.83
N GLY A 4 13.34 -12.49 4.93
CA GLY A 4 12.13 -12.82 4.18
C GLY A 4 11.02 -13.36 5.08
N GLY A 5 9.76 -13.13 4.70
CA GLY A 5 8.58 -13.71 5.36
C GLY A 5 8.20 -13.12 6.72
N THR A 6 9.07 -12.31 7.35
CA THR A 6 8.79 -11.79 8.70
C THR A 6 7.67 -10.75 8.71
N PRO A 7 6.72 -10.82 9.65
CA PRO A 7 5.72 -9.77 9.85
C PRO A 7 6.32 -8.55 10.58
N ALA A 8 5.71 -7.36 10.46
CA ALA A 8 6.26 -6.10 10.98
C ALA A 8 6.37 -6.05 12.51
N GLU A 9 5.62 -6.89 13.23
CA GLU A 9 5.68 -7.08 14.68
C GLU A 9 7.09 -7.48 15.13
N VAL A 10 7.79 -8.29 14.34
CA VAL A 10 9.16 -8.75 14.60
C VAL A 10 10.16 -7.58 14.60
N TRP A 11 9.84 -6.52 13.87
CA TRP A 11 10.66 -5.32 13.70
C TRP A 11 10.21 -4.16 14.59
N THR A 12 9.12 -4.35 15.34
CA THR A 12 8.56 -3.40 16.30
C THR A 12 8.97 -3.83 17.70
N PRO A 13 9.43 -2.93 18.60
CA PRO A 13 9.79 -3.34 19.96
C PRO A 13 8.63 -4.08 20.63
N GLU A 14 8.94 -5.19 21.29
CA GLU A 14 7.94 -6.13 21.83
C GLU A 14 6.91 -5.42 22.72
N ASP A 15 7.37 -4.49 23.56
CA ASP A 15 6.52 -3.77 24.49
C ASP A 15 5.47 -2.89 23.80
N GLN A 16 5.75 -2.39 22.60
CA GLN A 16 4.79 -1.60 21.80
C GLN A 16 3.68 -2.49 21.22
N VAL A 17 4.01 -3.74 20.87
CA VAL A 17 3.03 -4.71 20.38
C VAL A 17 2.19 -5.25 21.53
N GLU A 18 2.84 -5.69 22.62
CA GLU A 18 2.18 -6.38 23.74
C GLU A 18 1.28 -5.48 24.58
N LYS A 19 1.61 -4.18 24.70
CA LYS A 19 0.78 -3.22 25.44
C LYS A 19 -0.42 -2.71 24.64
N ASN A 20 -0.43 -2.92 23.32
CA ASN A 20 -1.55 -2.54 22.46
C ASN A 20 -2.45 -3.78 22.21
N PRO A 21 -3.67 -3.84 22.76
CA PRO A 21 -4.53 -5.03 22.63
C PRO A 21 -4.85 -5.41 21.18
N ILE A 22 -4.95 -4.42 20.29
CA ILE A 22 -5.23 -4.65 18.86
C ILE A 22 -4.02 -5.31 18.19
N LEU A 23 -2.82 -4.76 18.40
CA LEU A 23 -1.59 -5.30 17.82
C LEU A 23 -1.25 -6.67 18.39
N LYS A 24 -1.40 -6.85 19.71
CA LYS A 24 -1.24 -8.15 20.37
C LYS A 24 -2.18 -9.21 19.80
N GLN A 25 -3.43 -8.86 19.53
CA GLN A 25 -4.39 -9.79 18.94
C GLN A 25 -4.05 -10.10 17.48
N ALA A 26 -3.64 -9.10 16.69
CA ALA A 26 -3.19 -9.28 15.31
C ALA A 26 -1.95 -10.19 15.23
N ALA A 27 -0.95 -9.99 16.09
CA ALA A 27 0.27 -10.80 16.15
C ALA A 27 -0.03 -12.30 16.32
N LYS A 28 -1.07 -12.66 17.10
CA LYS A 28 -1.49 -14.05 17.27
C LYS A 28 -2.04 -14.68 15.99
N GLN A 29 -2.64 -13.88 15.11
CA GLN A 29 -3.21 -14.35 13.84
C GLN A 29 -2.12 -14.71 12.83
N LEU A 30 -0.93 -14.11 12.96
CA LEU A 30 0.20 -14.33 12.07
C LEU A 30 1.08 -15.52 12.50
N ASN A 31 0.87 -16.04 13.72
CA ASN A 31 1.69 -17.09 14.33
C ASN A 31 1.37 -18.53 13.91
N ALA A 32 0.51 -18.73 12.90
CA ALA A 32 -0.03 -20.06 12.57
C ALA A 32 0.30 -20.51 11.14
N ALA A 33 1.58 -20.78 10.83
CA ALA A 33 2.04 -21.89 9.97
C ALA A 33 3.57 -21.84 9.73
N GLN A 34 4.26 -22.93 10.13
CA GLN A 34 5.55 -23.42 9.62
C GLN A 34 6.72 -22.41 9.50
N GLN A 35 7.54 -22.30 10.54
CA GLN A 35 8.54 -21.22 10.67
C GLN A 35 9.96 -21.62 10.19
N TRP A 36 10.36 -21.08 9.04
CA TRP A 36 11.78 -20.89 8.69
C TRP A 36 12.27 -19.45 8.95
N TRP A 37 11.40 -18.57 9.49
CA TRP A 37 11.71 -17.17 9.81
C TRP A 37 11.14 -16.76 11.18
N PRO A 38 11.69 -15.71 11.82
CA PRO A 38 11.19 -15.23 13.10
C PRO A 38 9.76 -14.67 13.00
N VAL A 39 8.95 -14.93 14.03
CA VAL A 39 7.60 -14.34 14.19
C VAL A 39 7.40 -13.66 15.55
N GLN A 40 8.33 -13.86 16.49
CA GLN A 40 8.23 -13.25 17.80
C GLN A 40 8.39 -11.73 17.69
N SER A 41 7.44 -10.99 18.26
CA SER A 41 7.45 -9.53 18.34
C SER A 41 8.79 -9.03 18.89
N GLY A 42 9.35 -8.00 18.26
CA GLY A 42 10.62 -7.39 18.67
C GLY A 42 11.89 -8.22 18.45
N PHE A 43 11.81 -9.45 17.93
CA PHE A 43 12.99 -10.30 17.74
C PHE A 43 14.03 -9.65 16.81
N SER A 44 13.66 -9.31 15.57
CA SER A 44 14.57 -8.64 14.63
C SER A 44 14.84 -7.20 15.03
N TYR A 45 13.92 -6.53 15.73
CA TYR A 45 14.23 -5.22 16.32
C TYR A 45 15.44 -5.32 17.25
N ASN A 46 15.40 -6.23 18.23
CA ASN A 46 16.48 -6.39 19.21
C ASN A 46 17.78 -6.90 18.57
N ALA A 47 17.69 -7.86 17.65
CA ALA A 47 18.85 -8.49 17.03
C ALA A 47 19.51 -7.61 15.95
N MET A 48 18.74 -6.80 15.23
CA MET A 48 19.19 -6.14 14.01
C MET A 48 19.10 -4.61 14.09
N ILE A 49 18.00 -4.05 14.61
CA ILE A 49 17.75 -2.61 14.60
C ILE A 49 18.38 -1.92 15.81
N HIS A 50 18.14 -2.43 17.02
CA HIS A 50 18.60 -1.84 18.28
C HIS A 50 20.12 -1.60 18.34
N PRO A 51 21.00 -2.52 17.87
CA PRO A 51 22.44 -2.29 17.87
C PRO A 51 22.88 -1.09 17.00
N LEU A 52 22.05 -0.68 16.03
CA LEU A 52 22.34 0.44 15.13
C LEU A 52 21.92 1.80 15.71
N THR A 53 21.18 1.83 16.82
CA THR A 53 20.64 3.07 17.42
C THR A 53 21.72 4.04 17.88
N SER A 54 22.93 3.55 18.14
CA SER A 54 24.11 4.36 18.47
C SER A 54 24.79 5.02 17.27
N TYR A 55 24.36 4.69 16.04
CA TYR A 55 24.91 5.29 14.81
C TYR A 55 23.95 6.34 14.25
N ASN A 56 24.52 7.39 13.66
CA ASN A 56 23.75 8.37 12.90
C ASN A 56 23.24 7.76 11.60
N ILE A 57 21.93 7.90 11.36
CA ILE A 57 21.29 7.51 10.09
C ILE A 57 20.68 8.72 9.39
N ALA A 58 20.65 8.67 8.06
CA ALA A 58 19.98 9.69 7.24
C ALA A 58 18.47 9.43 7.10
N GLY A 59 18.03 8.19 7.27
CA GLY A 59 16.63 7.77 7.13
C GLY A 59 16.51 6.24 7.07
N SER A 60 15.30 5.76 6.83
CA SER A 60 14.99 4.34 6.67
C SER A 60 14.26 4.06 5.36
N ILE A 61 14.52 2.89 4.78
CA ILE A 61 13.76 2.31 3.68
C ILE A 61 13.12 1.01 4.17
N TRP A 62 11.83 0.87 3.95
CA TRP A 62 11.03 -0.26 4.44
C TRP A 62 10.21 -0.89 3.31
N TYR A 63 10.50 -2.14 2.98
CA TYR A 63 9.70 -2.91 2.04
C TYR A 63 9.30 -4.21 2.71
N GLN A 64 8.08 -4.21 3.24
CA GLN A 64 7.49 -5.33 3.93
C GLN A 64 5.97 -5.14 3.91
N GLY A 65 5.26 -6.26 3.98
CA GLY A 65 3.84 -6.31 4.31
C GLY A 65 3.22 -7.66 4.00
N GLU A 66 3.86 -8.45 3.14
CA GLU A 66 3.41 -9.75 2.66
C GLU A 66 2.98 -10.66 3.82
N GLY A 67 3.80 -10.71 4.89
CA GLY A 67 3.54 -11.46 6.12
C GLY A 67 2.43 -10.90 7.02
N ASN A 68 1.86 -9.73 6.71
CA ASN A 68 0.77 -9.07 7.44
C ASN A 68 -0.55 -9.02 6.67
N THR A 69 -0.63 -9.62 5.47
CA THR A 69 -1.87 -9.64 4.67
C THR A 69 -3.06 -10.24 5.44
N GLY A 70 -2.82 -11.20 6.33
CA GLY A 70 -3.84 -11.77 7.22
C GLY A 70 -4.33 -10.85 8.35
N ALA A 71 -3.68 -9.72 8.60
CA ALA A 71 -4.00 -8.77 9.68
C ALA A 71 -3.99 -7.30 9.20
N ALA A 72 -4.36 -7.07 7.93
CA ALA A 72 -4.31 -5.75 7.27
C ALA A 72 -4.99 -4.61 8.05
N ASN A 73 -6.09 -4.90 8.73
CA ASN A 73 -6.86 -3.94 9.55
C ASN A 73 -6.04 -3.31 10.70
N SER A 74 -4.99 -3.98 11.17
CA SER A 74 -4.12 -3.48 12.24
C SER A 74 -2.86 -2.78 11.71
N TYR A 75 -2.56 -2.94 10.41
CA TYR A 75 -1.25 -2.63 9.85
C TYR A 75 -0.91 -1.14 9.89
N GLN A 76 -1.87 -0.24 9.69
CA GLN A 76 -1.63 1.19 9.84
C GLN A 76 -1.13 1.54 11.26
N SER A 77 -1.84 1.02 12.28
CA SER A 77 -1.45 1.23 13.68
C SER A 77 -0.07 0.61 13.95
N LEU A 78 0.20 -0.57 13.41
CA LEU A 78 1.48 -1.27 13.58
C LEU A 78 2.64 -0.48 12.97
N LEU A 79 2.54 -0.14 11.68
CA LEU A 79 3.60 0.55 10.95
C LEU A 79 3.91 1.92 11.57
N THR A 80 2.88 2.69 11.92
CA THR A 80 3.08 4.01 12.56
C THR A 80 3.66 3.89 13.97
N THR A 81 3.29 2.85 14.73
CA THR A 81 3.89 2.54 16.03
C THR A 81 5.37 2.18 15.88
N MET A 82 5.72 1.33 14.91
CA MET A 82 7.09 0.94 14.61
C MET A 82 7.95 2.14 14.24
N ILE A 83 7.47 3.00 13.33
CA ILE A 83 8.16 4.23 12.92
C ILE A 83 8.41 5.13 14.12
N GLY A 84 7.39 5.37 14.95
CA GLY A 84 7.51 6.18 16.15
C GLY A 84 8.52 5.60 17.15
N ALA A 85 8.51 4.29 17.35
CA ALA A 85 9.41 3.59 18.24
C ALA A 85 10.88 3.66 17.77
N TRP A 86 11.12 3.49 16.47
CA TRP A 86 12.47 3.65 15.91
C TRP A 86 12.94 5.11 16.03
N ARG A 87 12.12 6.09 15.67
CA ARG A 87 12.46 7.51 15.84
C ARG A 87 12.79 7.86 17.28
N LYS A 88 12.04 7.30 18.24
CA LYS A 88 12.32 7.44 19.68
C LYS A 88 13.65 6.83 20.07
N ALA A 89 13.97 5.62 19.59
CA ALA A 89 15.22 4.93 19.90
C ALA A 89 16.45 5.73 19.41
N TRP A 90 16.35 6.36 18.23
CA TRP A 90 17.39 7.25 17.70
C TRP A 90 17.33 8.69 18.26
N GLN A 91 16.30 9.04 19.02
CA GLN A 91 15.99 10.41 19.43
C GLN A 91 15.99 11.40 18.24
N LYS A 92 15.48 10.94 17.09
CA LYS A 92 15.55 11.66 15.82
C LYS A 92 14.31 11.40 14.97
N ASP A 93 13.67 12.46 14.51
CA ASP A 93 12.60 12.40 13.52
C ASP A 93 13.20 12.27 12.11
N PHE A 94 13.70 11.08 11.77
CA PHE A 94 14.29 10.82 10.47
C PHE A 94 13.24 10.41 9.40
N PRO A 95 13.51 10.67 8.11
CA PRO A 95 12.66 10.26 7.00
C PRO A 95 12.47 8.75 6.92
N PHE A 96 11.23 8.32 6.71
CA PHE A 96 10.88 6.90 6.61
C PHE A 96 10.14 6.63 5.30
N TYR A 97 10.84 6.05 4.32
CA TYR A 97 10.26 5.73 3.02
C TYR A 97 9.92 4.26 2.93
N TYR A 98 8.70 3.94 2.50
CA TYR A 98 8.24 2.57 2.44
C TYR A 98 7.59 2.22 1.11
N VAL A 99 7.46 0.92 0.86
CA VAL A 99 6.97 0.39 -0.40
C VAL A 99 5.65 -0.34 -0.14
N GLN A 100 4.66 -0.05 -0.97
CA GLN A 100 3.41 -0.82 -1.00
C GLN A 100 3.69 -2.26 -1.44
N ILE A 101 3.02 -3.27 -0.89
CA ILE A 101 3.26 -4.66 -1.32
C ILE A 101 2.94 -4.83 -2.81
N ALA A 102 3.70 -5.69 -3.48
CA ALA A 102 3.49 -5.98 -4.89
C ALA A 102 2.24 -6.83 -5.11
N PRO A 103 1.59 -6.71 -6.29
CA PRO A 103 0.60 -7.67 -6.77
C PRO A 103 1.15 -9.10 -6.76
N PHE A 104 0.34 -10.05 -6.28
CA PHE A 104 0.69 -11.48 -6.25
C PHE A 104 -0.58 -12.34 -6.26
N ALA A 105 -0.70 -13.23 -7.23
CA ALA A 105 -1.86 -14.11 -7.42
C ALA A 105 -1.95 -15.20 -6.33
N GLY A 106 -0.83 -15.57 -5.71
CA GLY A 106 -0.79 -16.64 -4.70
C GLY A 106 -1.39 -16.27 -3.34
N TYR A 107 -1.94 -15.06 -3.16
CA TYR A 107 -2.77 -14.72 -1.99
C TYR A 107 -4.16 -15.40 -2.00
N GLY A 108 -4.50 -16.11 -3.08
CA GLY A 108 -5.76 -16.83 -3.24
C GLY A 108 -6.88 -15.92 -3.75
N HIS A 109 -8.13 -16.36 -3.56
CA HIS A 109 -9.30 -15.70 -4.15
C HIS A 109 -9.90 -14.57 -3.30
N MET A 110 -9.41 -14.40 -2.07
CA MET A 110 -9.90 -13.36 -1.14
C MET A 110 -9.05 -12.11 -1.32
N ASN A 111 -9.67 -10.93 -1.44
CA ASN A 111 -9.00 -9.64 -1.68
C ASN A 111 -8.25 -9.11 -0.43
N ILE A 112 -7.34 -9.92 0.13
CA ILE A 112 -6.57 -9.59 1.34
C ILE A 112 -5.41 -8.64 1.07
N ALA A 113 -4.77 -8.73 -0.10
CA ALA A 113 -3.66 -7.86 -0.47
C ALA A 113 -4.09 -6.40 -0.70
N PRO A 114 -5.20 -6.08 -1.41
CA PRO A 114 -5.62 -4.68 -1.55
C PRO A 114 -5.98 -4.04 -0.20
N LEU A 115 -6.50 -4.79 0.77
CA LEU A 115 -6.72 -4.26 2.14
C LEU A 115 -5.41 -3.88 2.82
N LEU A 116 -4.35 -4.67 2.65
CA LEU A 116 -3.04 -4.30 3.18
C LEU A 116 -2.46 -3.09 2.45
N ARG A 117 -2.58 -3.03 1.12
CA ARG A 117 -2.13 -1.87 0.32
C ARG A 117 -2.90 -0.60 0.69
N GLU A 118 -4.18 -0.72 1.05
CA GLU A 118 -5.00 0.35 1.63
C GLU A 118 -4.45 0.80 3.00
N ALA A 119 -4.14 -0.14 3.90
CA ALA A 119 -3.54 0.20 5.21
C ALA A 119 -2.15 0.86 5.07
N GLN A 120 -1.34 0.43 4.09
CA GLN A 120 -0.10 1.11 3.71
C GLN A 120 -0.36 2.52 3.17
N THR A 121 -1.43 2.71 2.39
CA THR A 121 -1.86 4.03 1.90
C THR A 121 -2.29 4.95 3.05
N GLN A 122 -3.04 4.44 4.03
CA GLN A 122 -3.48 5.19 5.21
C GLN A 122 -2.31 5.60 6.11
N SER A 123 -1.23 4.80 6.13
CA SER A 123 -0.01 5.08 6.90
C SER A 123 0.74 6.34 6.44
N ARG A 124 0.44 6.87 5.25
CA ARG A 124 0.99 8.15 4.74
C ARG A 124 0.64 9.35 5.62
N THR A 125 -0.36 9.21 6.49
CA THR A 125 -0.72 10.22 7.50
C THR A 125 0.38 10.40 8.56
N CYS A 126 1.30 9.44 8.69
CA CYS A 126 2.48 9.57 9.54
C CYS A 126 3.44 10.64 8.98
N PRO A 127 3.82 11.67 9.73
CA PRO A 127 4.71 12.72 9.26
C PRO A 127 6.10 12.21 8.83
N ASN A 128 6.73 12.95 7.92
CA ASN A 128 8.08 12.64 7.43
C ASN A 128 8.20 11.22 6.86
N THR A 129 7.14 10.76 6.19
CA THR A 129 7.08 9.48 5.49
C THR A 129 6.78 9.65 4.01
N GLY A 130 7.08 8.62 3.22
CA GLY A 130 6.73 8.57 1.80
C GLY A 130 6.50 7.13 1.36
N MET A 131 5.46 6.92 0.55
CA MET A 131 5.09 5.60 0.05
C MET A 131 5.36 5.50 -1.45
N VAL A 132 6.07 4.45 -1.85
CA VAL A 132 6.24 4.07 -3.26
C VAL A 132 5.18 3.04 -3.64
N VAL A 133 4.40 3.34 -4.68
CA VAL A 133 3.50 2.38 -5.33
C VAL A 133 4.31 1.58 -6.35
N VAL A 134 4.07 0.26 -6.44
CA VAL A 134 4.86 -0.66 -7.28
C VAL A 134 4.00 -1.66 -8.06
N SER A 135 2.70 -1.38 -8.22
CA SER A 135 1.76 -2.28 -8.91
C SER A 135 2.14 -2.59 -10.38
N ASP A 136 3.00 -1.77 -10.98
CA ASP A 136 3.52 -1.94 -12.34
C ASP A 136 4.91 -2.58 -12.40
N LEU A 137 5.54 -2.86 -11.25
CA LEU A 137 6.91 -3.39 -11.16
C LEU A 137 6.90 -4.88 -10.77
N VAL A 138 6.05 -5.66 -11.45
CA VAL A 138 5.91 -7.11 -11.29
C VAL A 138 6.13 -7.78 -12.64
N ASP A 139 7.19 -8.60 -12.76
CA ASP A 139 7.49 -9.36 -13.98
C ASP A 139 6.69 -10.67 -14.09
N ASP A 140 6.30 -11.25 -12.96
CA ASP A 140 5.43 -12.42 -12.87
C ASP A 140 4.56 -12.31 -11.62
N VAL A 141 3.23 -12.23 -11.79
CA VAL A 141 2.28 -12.15 -10.68
C VAL A 141 2.19 -13.46 -9.88
N ASN A 142 2.77 -14.55 -10.36
CA ASN A 142 2.86 -15.82 -9.63
C ASN A 142 4.14 -15.94 -8.79
N ASP A 143 5.02 -14.95 -8.82
CA ASP A 143 6.19 -14.86 -7.96
C ASP A 143 6.01 -13.73 -6.94
N ILE A 144 6.03 -14.08 -5.65
CA ILE A 144 5.95 -13.11 -4.56
C ILE A 144 7.20 -12.21 -4.48
N HIS A 145 8.28 -12.55 -5.20
CA HIS A 145 9.54 -11.79 -5.24
C HIS A 145 9.82 -11.15 -6.62
N PRO A 146 9.11 -10.07 -7.01
CA PRO A 146 9.37 -9.38 -8.29
C PRO A 146 10.84 -8.99 -8.48
N LYS A 147 11.36 -9.19 -9.70
CA LYS A 147 12.78 -8.97 -10.02
C LYS A 147 13.14 -7.51 -10.26
N LEU A 148 12.17 -6.65 -10.53
CA LEU A 148 12.32 -5.23 -10.85
C LEU A 148 12.68 -4.36 -9.61
N LYS A 149 13.62 -4.84 -8.77
CA LYS A 149 14.03 -4.18 -7.53
C LYS A 149 14.81 -2.89 -7.76
N ARG A 150 15.48 -2.76 -8.91
CA ARG A 150 16.20 -1.53 -9.30
C ARG A 150 15.22 -0.37 -9.46
N GLU A 151 14.10 -0.61 -10.12
CA GLU A 151 13.06 0.37 -10.39
C GLU A 151 12.37 0.82 -9.09
N VAL A 152 12.13 -0.12 -8.16
CA VAL A 152 11.66 0.20 -6.80
C VAL A 152 12.68 1.10 -6.08
N GLY A 153 13.96 0.73 -6.13
CA GLY A 153 15.05 1.51 -5.54
C GLY A 153 15.16 2.94 -6.11
N LEU A 154 14.97 3.11 -7.42
CA LEU A 154 14.96 4.42 -8.06
C LEU A 154 13.79 5.29 -7.58
N ARG A 155 12.59 4.73 -7.39
CA ARG A 155 11.45 5.48 -6.84
C ARG A 155 11.70 5.92 -5.40
N LEU A 156 12.28 5.05 -4.57
CA LEU A 156 12.70 5.39 -3.21
C LEU A 156 13.79 6.47 -3.18
N ALA A 157 14.77 6.38 -4.09
CA ALA A 157 15.82 7.38 -4.25
C ALA A 157 15.23 8.75 -4.63
N ASN A 158 14.25 8.79 -5.54
CA ASN A 158 13.57 10.05 -5.90
C ASN A 158 12.82 10.67 -4.71
N TYR A 159 12.16 9.85 -3.87
CA TYR A 159 11.58 10.33 -2.61
C TYR A 159 12.64 10.97 -1.72
N ALA A 160 13.75 10.27 -1.47
CA ALA A 160 14.82 10.79 -0.61
C ALA A 160 15.45 12.07 -1.19
N LEU A 161 15.78 12.08 -2.48
CA LEU A 161 16.36 13.24 -3.15
C LEU A 161 15.45 14.46 -3.05
N ALA A 162 14.15 14.29 -3.26
CA ALA A 162 13.20 15.40 -3.23
C ALA A 162 12.87 15.87 -1.80
N GLN A 163 12.49 14.94 -0.90
CA GLN A 163 11.97 15.28 0.42
C GLN A 163 13.08 15.47 1.46
N THR A 164 14.18 14.72 1.38
CA THR A 164 15.29 14.81 2.35
C THR A 164 16.40 15.75 1.88
N TYR A 165 16.74 15.72 0.60
CA TYR A 165 17.88 16.46 0.05
C TYR A 165 17.47 17.71 -0.76
N GLY A 166 16.19 18.05 -0.81
CA GLY A 166 15.68 19.29 -1.41
C GLY A 166 15.90 19.40 -2.92
N LYS A 167 16.07 18.28 -3.63
CA LYS A 167 16.24 18.29 -5.10
C LYS A 167 14.89 18.53 -5.78
N SER A 168 14.82 19.59 -6.57
CA SER A 168 13.64 19.94 -7.39
C SER A 168 13.61 19.19 -8.72
N GLY A 169 12.46 19.20 -9.40
CA GLY A 169 12.30 18.64 -10.75
C GLY A 169 12.14 17.12 -10.80
N LEU A 170 11.94 16.48 -9.63
CA LEU A 170 11.73 15.04 -9.53
C LEU A 170 10.24 14.73 -9.36
N TYR A 171 9.79 13.67 -10.03
CA TYR A 171 8.47 13.07 -9.83
C TYR A 171 8.63 11.82 -8.96
N TYR A 172 7.98 11.82 -7.81
CA TYR A 172 8.13 10.77 -6.80
C TYR A 172 6.83 10.41 -6.08
N LYS A 173 5.80 11.24 -6.16
CA LYS A 173 4.49 10.97 -5.55
C LYS A 173 3.53 10.40 -6.59
N SER A 174 3.06 9.17 -6.38
CA SER A 174 1.98 8.58 -7.15
C SER A 174 0.66 9.31 -6.87
N PRO A 175 -0.22 9.49 -7.87
CA PRO A 175 -1.53 10.07 -7.65
C PRO A 175 -2.35 9.26 -6.66
N VAL A 176 -3.12 9.94 -5.84
CA VAL A 176 -3.98 9.33 -4.83
C VAL A 176 -5.39 9.87 -4.95
N TYR A 177 -6.37 9.01 -4.70
CA TYR A 177 -7.77 9.40 -4.70
C TYR A 177 -8.02 10.63 -3.83
N GLN A 178 -8.75 11.61 -4.38
CA GLN A 178 -9.15 12.83 -3.68
C GLN A 178 -10.66 12.89 -3.48
N SER A 179 -11.44 12.68 -4.54
CA SER A 179 -12.89 12.80 -4.50
C SER A 179 -13.57 12.03 -5.63
N MET A 180 -14.84 11.71 -5.40
CA MET A 180 -15.75 11.16 -6.39
C MET A 180 -16.99 12.04 -6.51
N HIS A 181 -17.46 12.25 -7.73
CA HIS A 181 -18.72 12.93 -8.00
C HIS A 181 -19.59 12.08 -8.95
N VAL A 182 -20.85 11.86 -8.59
CA VAL A 182 -21.80 11.11 -9.43
C VAL A 182 -22.37 12.04 -10.51
N GLU A 183 -22.24 11.65 -11.77
CA GLU A 183 -22.72 12.36 -12.95
C GLU A 183 -23.76 11.48 -13.67
N LYS A 184 -25.00 11.47 -13.16
CA LYS A 184 -26.08 10.58 -13.61
C LYS A 184 -25.72 9.10 -13.46
N ASP A 185 -25.40 8.42 -14.57
CA ASP A 185 -25.04 6.99 -14.65
C ASP A 185 -23.53 6.76 -14.69
N LYS A 186 -22.74 7.80 -14.41
CA LYS A 186 -21.27 7.76 -14.37
C LYS A 186 -20.75 8.35 -13.07
N MET A 187 -19.48 8.10 -12.77
CA MET A 187 -18.77 8.75 -11.67
C MET A 187 -17.47 9.34 -12.17
N ARG A 188 -17.19 10.57 -11.77
CA ARG A 188 -15.91 11.23 -12.02
C ARG A 188 -15.04 11.12 -10.77
N ILE A 189 -13.81 10.66 -10.98
CA ILE A 189 -12.80 10.48 -9.94
C ILE A 189 -11.70 11.50 -10.16
N SER A 190 -11.40 12.26 -9.11
CA SER A 190 -10.29 13.22 -9.05
C SER A 190 -9.18 12.69 -8.15
N PHE A 191 -7.95 13.05 -8.50
CA PHE A 191 -6.76 12.62 -7.79
C PHE A 191 -5.93 13.83 -7.35
N ASP A 192 -5.31 13.73 -6.18
CA ASP A 192 -4.18 14.58 -5.82
C ASP A 192 -2.90 14.05 -6.49
N GLN A 193 -1.86 14.87 -6.60
CA GLN A 193 -0.51 14.47 -7.06
C GLN A 193 -0.44 13.94 -8.51
N VAL A 194 -1.30 14.43 -9.40
CA VAL A 194 -1.35 14.03 -10.82
C VAL A 194 -0.11 14.43 -11.65
N GLY A 195 0.68 15.41 -11.18
CA GLY A 195 1.81 15.94 -11.97
C GLY A 195 1.32 16.68 -13.22
N ILE A 196 1.93 16.40 -14.37
CA ILE A 196 1.62 17.05 -15.67
C ILE A 196 0.45 16.40 -16.41
N GLY A 197 -0.13 15.33 -15.88
CA GLY A 197 -1.37 14.73 -16.39
C GLY A 197 -1.41 13.21 -16.32
N LEU A 198 -2.60 12.65 -16.54
CA LEU A 198 -2.81 11.21 -16.57
C LEU A 198 -2.61 10.63 -17.98
N ILE A 199 -2.19 9.37 -18.04
CA ILE A 199 -2.12 8.54 -19.24
C ILE A 199 -2.52 7.11 -18.89
N SER A 200 -3.05 6.39 -19.87
CA SER A 200 -3.30 4.96 -19.78
C SER A 200 -2.35 4.22 -20.73
N LYS A 201 -1.56 3.28 -20.21
CA LYS A 201 -0.60 2.51 -21.01
C LYS A 201 -1.35 1.39 -21.74
N GLY A 202 -1.20 1.33 -23.07
CA GLY A 202 -1.74 0.22 -23.87
C GLY A 202 -3.26 0.25 -24.10
N GLY A 203 -3.94 1.39 -23.94
CA GLY A 203 -5.35 1.54 -24.29
C GLY A 203 -6.18 2.30 -23.27
N THR A 204 -7.42 1.90 -23.06
CA THR A 204 -8.32 2.48 -22.05
C THR A 204 -7.90 2.09 -20.62
N PRO A 205 -8.17 2.92 -19.61
CA PRO A 205 -7.87 2.57 -18.22
C PRO A 205 -8.55 1.26 -17.79
N THR A 206 -7.82 0.41 -17.06
CA THR A 206 -8.25 -0.90 -16.55
C THR A 206 -8.42 -0.87 -15.02
N GLU A 207 -8.84 -2.01 -14.45
CA GLU A 207 -8.92 -2.23 -12.99
C GLU A 207 -9.92 -1.35 -12.24
N PHE A 208 -10.93 -0.80 -12.94
CA PHE A 208 -12.06 -0.11 -12.31
C PHE A 208 -13.25 -1.05 -12.14
N TYR A 209 -13.83 -1.04 -10.94
CA TYR A 209 -15.04 -1.77 -10.60
C TYR A 209 -16.03 -0.81 -9.95
N ILE A 210 -17.31 -0.94 -10.29
CA ILE A 210 -18.37 -0.10 -9.74
C ILE A 210 -19.54 -0.95 -9.26
N ALA A 211 -20.27 -0.44 -8.28
CA ALA A 211 -21.51 -1.05 -7.79
C ALA A 211 -22.58 0.01 -7.54
N GLY A 212 -23.85 -0.43 -7.56
CA GLY A 212 -24.96 0.32 -7.01
C GLY A 212 -25.13 0.03 -5.51
N GLU A 213 -26.28 0.41 -4.95
CA GLU A 213 -26.62 0.11 -3.54
C GLU A 213 -26.76 -1.39 -3.26
N ASP A 214 -26.88 -2.23 -4.29
CA ASP A 214 -26.91 -3.68 -4.22
C ASP A 214 -25.54 -4.31 -3.89
N GLN A 215 -24.48 -3.51 -3.86
CA GLN A 215 -23.09 -3.91 -3.58
C GLN A 215 -22.51 -4.92 -4.58
N GLN A 216 -23.16 -5.12 -5.74
CA GLN A 216 -22.68 -6.03 -6.76
C GLN A 216 -21.67 -5.33 -7.67
N PHE A 217 -20.40 -5.56 -7.39
CA PHE A 217 -19.31 -4.99 -8.17
C PHE A 217 -19.22 -5.63 -9.57
N VAL A 218 -19.18 -4.79 -10.59
CA VAL A 218 -18.93 -5.17 -11.98
C VAL A 218 -17.75 -4.37 -12.55
N PRO A 219 -16.98 -4.92 -13.52
CA PRO A 219 -15.96 -4.15 -14.22
C PRO A 219 -16.56 -2.91 -14.88
N ALA A 220 -15.86 -1.79 -14.85
CA ALA A 220 -16.31 -0.53 -15.44
C ALA A 220 -15.47 -0.13 -16.65
N GLN A 221 -16.13 0.51 -17.61
CA GLN A 221 -15.45 1.29 -18.63
C GLN A 221 -14.93 2.57 -18.00
N ALA A 222 -13.77 3.04 -18.46
CA ALA A 222 -13.13 4.22 -17.94
C ALA A 222 -12.54 5.08 -19.07
N LYS A 223 -12.47 6.40 -18.84
CA LYS A 223 -11.85 7.36 -19.76
C LYS A 223 -11.19 8.49 -18.97
N ILE A 224 -9.99 8.89 -19.38
CA ILE A 224 -9.29 10.06 -18.85
C ILE A 224 -9.91 11.33 -19.43
N GLU A 225 -10.23 12.29 -18.56
CA GLU A 225 -10.70 13.63 -18.93
C GLU A 225 -9.95 14.67 -18.10
N GLY A 226 -8.96 15.33 -18.71
CA GLY A 226 -8.05 16.23 -18.01
C GLY A 226 -7.21 15.50 -16.97
N SER A 227 -7.32 15.92 -15.71
CA SER A 227 -6.70 15.28 -14.54
C SER A 227 -7.63 14.30 -13.80
N SER A 228 -8.81 14.02 -14.37
CA SER A 228 -9.82 13.13 -13.79
C SER A 228 -10.03 11.87 -14.63
N VAL A 229 -10.69 10.87 -14.05
CA VAL A 229 -11.16 9.69 -14.77
C VAL A 229 -12.67 9.58 -14.60
N VAL A 230 -13.39 9.38 -15.71
CA VAL A 230 -14.83 9.08 -15.70
C VAL A 230 -15.00 7.58 -15.85
N VAL A 231 -15.77 6.96 -14.95
CA VAL A 231 -16.05 5.52 -14.94
C VAL A 231 -17.55 5.23 -15.03
N TRP A 232 -17.93 4.18 -15.74
CA TRP A 232 -19.32 3.78 -15.91
C TRP A 232 -19.48 2.32 -16.35
N ASN A 233 -20.66 1.75 -16.15
CA ASN A 233 -21.08 0.49 -16.74
C ASN A 233 -22.55 0.59 -17.12
N LYS A 234 -22.92 0.25 -18.36
CA LYS A 234 -24.30 0.38 -18.87
C LYS A 234 -25.33 -0.42 -18.07
N ALA A 235 -24.92 -1.48 -17.38
CA ALA A 235 -25.78 -2.28 -16.51
C ALA A 235 -26.07 -1.61 -15.15
N VAL A 236 -25.18 -0.73 -14.67
CA VAL A 236 -25.31 -0.06 -13.38
C VAL A 236 -25.89 1.33 -13.60
N LYS A 237 -27.21 1.47 -13.48
CA LYS A 237 -27.92 2.74 -13.77
C LYS A 237 -27.74 3.82 -12.70
N LYS A 238 -27.47 3.42 -11.47
CA LYS A 238 -27.26 4.29 -10.31
C LYS A 238 -26.02 3.84 -9.56
N PRO A 239 -24.83 4.10 -10.11
CA PRO A 239 -23.60 3.70 -9.43
C PRO A 239 -23.36 4.61 -8.22
N VAL A 240 -22.91 4.04 -7.11
CA VAL A 240 -22.68 4.76 -5.85
C VAL A 240 -21.25 4.64 -5.34
N VAL A 241 -20.49 3.65 -5.81
CA VAL A 241 -19.11 3.39 -5.35
C VAL A 241 -18.19 2.95 -6.48
N VAL A 242 -16.89 3.21 -6.31
CA VAL A 242 -15.79 2.77 -7.17
C VAL A 242 -14.72 2.06 -6.35
N ARG A 243 -14.18 0.98 -6.90
CA ARG A 243 -12.92 0.36 -6.48
C ARG A 243 -11.94 0.36 -7.66
N PHE A 244 -10.68 0.70 -7.40
CA PHE A 244 -9.62 0.75 -8.41
C PHE A 244 -8.40 -0.06 -7.94
N GLY A 245 -7.93 -1.00 -8.77
CA GLY A 245 -6.78 -1.86 -8.46
C GLY A 245 -7.00 -2.76 -7.23
N PHE A 246 -8.26 -3.13 -6.97
CA PHE A 246 -8.73 -3.75 -5.74
C PHE A 246 -8.88 -5.28 -5.86
N SER A 247 -7.86 -5.94 -6.42
CA SER A 247 -7.68 -7.39 -6.42
C SER A 247 -6.25 -7.74 -6.00
N ASN A 248 -5.94 -9.01 -5.72
CA ASN A 248 -4.63 -9.41 -5.20
C ASN A 248 -3.48 -9.17 -6.19
N GLU A 249 -3.76 -9.43 -7.46
CA GLU A 249 -2.86 -9.42 -8.60
C GLU A 249 -3.04 -8.19 -9.51
N ALA A 250 -3.84 -7.21 -9.09
CA ALA A 250 -4.13 -6.01 -9.88
C ALA A 250 -2.86 -5.30 -10.38
N MET A 251 -2.75 -5.15 -11.70
CA MET A 251 -1.73 -4.34 -12.37
C MET A 251 -2.39 -3.24 -13.23
N PRO A 252 -2.96 -2.19 -12.62
CA PRO A 252 -3.67 -1.15 -13.36
C PRO A 252 -2.76 -0.44 -14.35
N ASN A 253 -3.32 -0.09 -15.51
CA ASN A 253 -2.59 0.61 -16.55
C ASN A 253 -2.70 2.15 -16.50
N LEU A 254 -3.24 2.72 -15.42
CA LEU A 254 -3.41 4.16 -15.24
C LEU A 254 -2.18 4.77 -14.53
N PHE A 255 -1.56 5.74 -15.18
CA PHE A 255 -0.32 6.39 -14.74
C PHE A 255 -0.42 7.90 -14.87
N THR A 256 0.53 8.58 -14.24
CA THR A 256 0.97 9.91 -14.65
C THR A 256 1.78 9.83 -15.94
N LYS A 257 1.86 10.93 -16.70
CA LYS A 257 2.71 11.02 -17.90
C LYS A 257 4.21 10.84 -17.58
N GLU A 258 4.58 11.06 -16.33
CA GLU A 258 5.92 10.88 -15.78
C GLU A 258 6.22 9.42 -15.38
N GLY A 259 5.23 8.54 -15.52
CA GLY A 259 5.41 7.10 -15.40
C GLY A 259 5.18 6.54 -14.00
N LEU A 260 4.61 7.31 -13.08
CA LEU A 260 4.18 6.82 -11.76
C LEU A 260 2.76 6.24 -11.82
N PRO A 261 2.51 5.02 -11.31
CA PRO A 261 1.17 4.43 -11.29
C PRO A 261 0.26 5.20 -10.33
N VAL A 262 -1.04 5.24 -10.64
CA VAL A 262 -2.06 5.70 -9.70
C VAL A 262 -2.21 4.70 -8.57
N ASN A 263 -2.27 5.18 -7.33
CA ASN A 263 -2.46 4.33 -6.17
C ASN A 263 -3.86 3.69 -6.16
N LEU A 264 -3.99 2.47 -5.63
CA LEU A 264 -5.30 1.87 -5.41
C LEU A 264 -6.18 2.75 -4.53
N PHE A 265 -7.50 2.60 -4.66
CA PHE A 265 -8.46 3.19 -3.74
C PHE A 265 -9.80 2.46 -3.82
N ARG A 266 -10.64 2.73 -2.83
CA ARG A 266 -12.09 2.50 -2.88
C ARG A 266 -12.81 3.73 -2.33
N THR A 267 -14.07 3.89 -2.70
CA THR A 267 -14.93 4.98 -2.22
C THR A 267 -16.00 4.48 -1.25
N ASP A 268 -15.95 3.21 -0.86
CA ASP A 268 -16.82 2.56 0.10
C ASP A 268 -16.04 2.15 1.35
N ASP A 269 -16.76 1.95 2.45
CA ASP A 269 -16.28 1.32 3.69
C ASP A 269 -16.89 -0.08 3.89
N TRP A 270 -17.50 -0.65 2.85
CA TRP A 270 -18.21 -1.91 2.94
C TRP A 270 -17.26 -3.06 3.27
N PRO A 271 -17.77 -4.12 3.92
CA PRO A 271 -17.00 -5.33 4.16
C PRO A 271 -16.41 -5.86 2.84
N VAL A 272 -15.16 -6.30 2.93
CA VAL A 272 -14.50 -7.06 1.87
C VAL A 272 -14.40 -8.48 2.39
N ASP A 273 -14.79 -9.45 1.56
CA ASP A 273 -14.62 -10.85 1.90
C ASP A 273 -13.16 -11.12 2.20
N THR A 274 -12.90 -11.34 3.48
CA THR A 274 -11.61 -11.77 4.04
C THR A 274 -11.83 -13.13 4.70
N PRO A 275 -10.80 -13.96 4.83
CA PRO A 275 -10.90 -15.17 5.62
C PRO A 275 -11.14 -14.77 7.10
N VAL A 276 -12.41 -14.60 7.47
CA VAL A 276 -12.81 -14.56 8.87
C VAL A 276 -12.77 -16.00 9.34
N VAL A 277 -11.76 -16.35 10.14
CA VAL A 277 -11.91 -17.51 11.03
C VAL A 277 -13.08 -17.16 11.94
N LYS A 278 -14.23 -17.80 11.71
CA LYS A 278 -15.39 -17.68 12.59
C LYS A 278 -14.89 -17.89 14.02
N LYS A 279 -15.21 -16.92 14.89
CA LYS A 279 -14.96 -17.01 16.33
C LYS A 279 -15.51 -18.32 16.89
#